data_AF-A0A9P0L0Z6-F1
#
_entry.id   AF-A0A9P0L0Z6-F1
#
_cell.length_a   1.000
_cell.length_b   1.000
_cell.length_c   1.000
_cell.angle_alpha   90.00
_cell.angle_beta   90.00
_cell.angle_gamma   90.00
#
_symmetry.space_group_name_H-M   'P 1'
#
loop_
_entity.id
_entity.type
_entity.pdbx_description
1 polymer ?
#
loop_
_entity_poly.entity_id
_entity_poly.type
_entity_poly.pdbx_seq_one_letter_code
_entity_poly.pdbx_strand_id
1 'polypeptide(L)'
;MDRHCNGLKKCCLNPCGVTCQSPVGLELVEGLPEVPTNVRAERRKKRTVYIEWSASRGPGRTLYLIEERHHSGKVFKEYKLSEWRACSKPGRLAPA
;
A
#
# COMPACT_ATOMS: atom_id res chain seq x y z
N MET A 1 -3.73 -22.35 -6.59
CA MET A 1 -3.04 -22.12 -5.30
C MET A 1 -2.74 -20.63 -5.20
N ASP A 2 -2.76 -20.03 -4.01
CA ASP A 2 -2.62 -18.57 -3.78
C ASP A 2 -1.44 -17.92 -4.52
N ARG A 3 -0.39 -18.69 -4.83
CA ARG A 3 0.79 -18.27 -5.62
C ARG A 3 0.48 -17.69 -7.00
N HIS A 4 -0.71 -17.97 -7.56
CA HIS A 4 -1.15 -17.39 -8.84
C HIS A 4 -1.89 -16.06 -8.68
N CYS A 5 -2.11 -15.61 -7.45
CA CYS A 5 -2.75 -14.33 -7.15
C CYS A 5 -1.70 -13.28 -6.78
N ASN A 6 -1.82 -12.10 -7.36
CA ASN A 6 -0.89 -10.99 -7.13
C ASN A 6 -1.15 -10.32 -5.77
N GLY A 7 -0.06 -9.93 -5.09
CA GLY A 7 -0.12 -9.17 -3.84
C GLY A 7 -0.73 -9.97 -2.70
N LEU A 8 -1.68 -9.37 -1.99
CA LEU A 8 -2.36 -9.96 -0.82
C LEU A 8 -3.61 -10.79 -1.19
N LYS A 9 -3.92 -10.92 -2.49
CA LYS A 9 -5.13 -11.61 -2.93
C LYS A 9 -5.03 -13.11 -2.66
N LYS A 10 -6.15 -13.69 -2.28
CA LYS A 10 -6.33 -15.13 -2.05
C LYS A 10 -7.06 -15.78 -3.21
N CYS A 11 -6.70 -17.02 -3.50
CA CYS A 11 -7.33 -17.84 -4.52
C CYS A 11 -8.63 -18.42 -3.96
N CYS A 12 -9.78 -17.96 -4.48
CA CYS A 12 -11.10 -18.39 -4.05
C CYS A 12 -11.77 -19.23 -5.13
N LEU A 13 -12.28 -20.41 -4.74
CA LEU A 13 -13.07 -21.27 -5.61
C LEU A 13 -14.55 -20.86 -5.52
N ASN A 14 -15.14 -20.60 -6.68
CA ASN A 14 -16.53 -20.22 -6.85
C ASN A 14 -17.23 -21.20 -7.81
N PRO A 15 -18.58 -21.20 -7.88
CA PRO A 15 -19.32 -22.05 -8.81
C PRO A 15 -18.98 -21.84 -10.30
N CYS A 16 -18.50 -20.65 -10.66
CA CYS A 16 -18.08 -20.29 -12.03
C CYS A 16 -16.57 -20.43 -12.29
N GLY A 17 -15.80 -21.00 -11.35
CA GLY A 17 -14.35 -21.19 -11.48
C GLY A 17 -13.54 -20.56 -10.35
N VAL A 18 -12.29 -20.17 -10.64
CA VAL A 18 -11.35 -19.65 -9.66
C VAL A 18 -11.13 -18.15 -9.84
N THR A 19 -11.22 -17.39 -8.74
CA THR A 19 -10.99 -15.93 -8.75
C THR A 19 -10.00 -15.52 -7.67
N CYS A 20 -9.20 -14.48 -7.93
CA CYS A 20 -8.32 -13.89 -6.92
C CYS A 20 -9.05 -12.74 -6.21
N GLN A 21 -9.33 -12.90 -4.92
CA GLN A 21 -10.10 -11.94 -4.12
C GLN A 21 -9.21 -11.25 -3.09
N SER A 22 -9.47 -9.96 -2.85
CA SER A 22 -8.81 -9.22 -1.78
C SER A 22 -9.40 -9.63 -0.43
N PRO A 23 -8.58 -9.68 0.65
CA PRO A 23 -9.09 -9.87 1.99
C PRO A 23 -10.05 -8.73 2.37
N VAL A 24 -11.11 -9.08 3.09
CA VAL A 24 -12.12 -8.16 3.63
C VAL A 24 -12.17 -8.30 5.15
N GLY A 25 -12.64 -7.28 5.87
CA GLY A 25 -12.77 -7.36 7.33
C GLY A 25 -11.45 -7.27 8.10
N LEU A 26 -10.39 -6.74 7.49
CA LEU A 26 -9.08 -6.60 8.16
C LEU A 26 -9.13 -5.66 9.37
N GLU A 27 -10.06 -4.71 9.36
CA GLU A 27 -10.36 -3.77 10.45
C GLU A 27 -10.93 -4.45 11.71
N LEU A 28 -11.45 -5.67 11.57
CA LEU A 28 -12.04 -6.44 12.67
C LEU A 28 -11.04 -7.40 13.32
N VAL A 29 -9.84 -7.53 12.76
CA VAL A 29 -8.83 -8.47 13.26
C VAL A 29 -8.00 -7.80 14.34
N GLU A 30 -8.12 -8.31 15.57
CA GLU A 30 -7.30 -7.85 16.69
C GLU A 30 -5.80 -8.05 16.42
N GLY A 31 -5.00 -7.05 16.82
CA GLY A 31 -3.55 -7.10 16.69
C GLY A 31 -2.99 -6.65 15.33
N LEU A 32 -3.83 -6.41 14.32
CA LEU A 32 -3.39 -5.72 13.10
C LEU A 32 -3.23 -4.21 13.36
N PRO A 33 -2.20 -3.55 12.79
CA PRO A 33 -2.08 -2.11 12.88
C PRO A 33 -3.20 -1.44 12.08
N GLU A 34 -3.72 -0.35 12.60
CA GLU A 34 -4.74 0.44 11.91
C GLU A 34 -4.21 1.00 10.58
N VAL A 35 -5.09 1.04 9.58
CA VAL A 35 -4.79 1.59 8.26
C VAL A 35 -4.66 3.12 8.38
N PRO A 36 -3.54 3.73 7.93
CA PRO A 36 -3.40 5.18 7.91
C PRO A 36 -4.52 5.87 7.13
N THR A 37 -4.99 6.99 7.67
CA THR A 37 -6.00 7.83 7.02
C THR A 37 -5.39 9.13 6.51
N ASN A 38 -6.13 9.88 5.68
CA ASN A 38 -5.70 11.18 5.15
C ASN A 38 -4.34 11.14 4.44
N VAL A 39 -4.03 10.06 3.72
CA VAL A 39 -2.77 9.94 2.97
C VAL A 39 -2.76 10.97 1.84
N ARG A 40 -1.83 11.92 1.89
CA ARG A 40 -1.65 12.97 0.89
C ARG A 40 -0.22 12.97 0.40
N ALA A 41 -0.04 13.19 -0.90
CA ALA A 41 1.25 13.28 -1.53
C ALA A 41 1.34 14.58 -2.34
N GLU A 42 2.28 15.44 -1.97
CA GLU A 42 2.48 16.75 -2.59
C GLU A 42 3.87 16.88 -3.18
N ARG A 43 3.93 17.32 -4.44
CA ARG A 43 5.21 17.64 -5.10
C ARG A 43 5.60 19.09 -4.80
N ARG A 44 6.62 19.30 -3.95
CA ARG A 44 7.09 20.66 -3.62
C ARG A 44 8.22 21.17 -4.54
N LYS A 45 9.23 20.34 -4.86
CA LYS A 45 10.39 20.75 -5.70
C LYS A 45 10.93 19.59 -6.55
N LYS A 46 11.31 19.87 -7.81
CA LYS A 46 11.98 18.95 -8.77
C LYS A 46 11.52 17.48 -8.67
N ARG A 47 12.25 16.65 -7.90
CA ARG A 47 12.07 15.20 -7.76
C ARG A 47 11.74 14.77 -6.32
N THR A 48 11.22 15.69 -5.51
CA THR A 48 10.87 15.44 -4.11
C THR A 48 9.36 15.49 -3.94
N VAL A 49 8.83 14.43 -3.33
CA VAL A 49 7.44 14.30 -2.92
C VAL A 49 7.41 14.29 -1.40
N TYR A 50 6.54 15.10 -0.81
CA TYR A 50 6.20 15.05 0.60
C TYR A 50 4.97 14.19 0.75
N ILE A 51 5.03 13.22 1.65
CA ILE A 51 3.91 12.32 1.94
C ILE A 51 3.56 12.53 3.41
N GLU A 52 2.29 12.82 3.66
CA GLU A 52 1.73 13.00 5.00
C GLU A 52 0.53 12.08 5.16
N TRP A 53 0.30 11.61 6.39
CA TRP A 53 -0.85 10.78 6.75
C TRP A 53 -1.16 10.92 8.23
N SER A 54 -2.38 10.55 8.61
CA SER A 54 -2.80 10.44 10.00
C SER A 54 -2.59 9.00 10.47
N ALA A 55 -1.79 8.86 11.53
CA ALA A 55 -1.51 7.61 12.20
C ALA A 55 -2.17 7.60 13.59
N SER A 56 -2.93 6.56 13.88
CA SER A 56 -3.42 6.30 15.24
C SER A 56 -2.35 5.59 16.07
N ARG A 57 -2.38 5.84 17.38
CA ARG A 57 -1.56 5.10 18.34
C ARG A 57 -2.23 3.76 18.61
N GLY A 58 -1.89 2.76 17.80
CA GLY A 58 -2.22 1.37 18.07
C GLY A 58 -1.50 0.84 19.32
N PRO A 59 -1.91 -0.35 19.83
CA PRO A 59 -1.39 -0.92 21.08
C PRO A 59 0.07 -1.40 21.00
N GLY A 60 0.72 -1.30 19.83
CA GLY A 60 2.06 -1.81 19.60
C GLY A 60 2.93 -0.91 18.72
N ARG A 61 4.13 -1.40 18.39
CA ARG A 61 5.07 -0.70 17.51
C ARG A 61 4.61 -0.81 16.06
N THR A 62 4.08 0.30 15.53
CA THR A 62 3.71 0.40 14.12
C THR A 62 4.91 0.88 13.28
N LEU A 63 5.16 0.19 12.17
CA LEU A 63 6.11 0.62 11.14
C LEU A 63 5.36 0.92 9.85
N TYR A 64 5.68 2.04 9.22
CA TYR A 64 5.14 2.41 7.92
C TYR A 64 6.18 2.19 6.84
N LEU A 65 5.78 1.51 5.76
CA LEU A 65 6.59 1.33 4.57
C LEU A 65 6.05 2.25 3.47
N ILE A 66 6.93 3.08 2.91
CA ILE A 66 6.61 3.84 1.70
C ILE A 66 7.12 3.04 0.51
N GLU A 67 6.22 2.75 -0.43
CA GLU A 67 6.55 2.12 -1.69
C GLU A 67 6.22 3.05 -2.85
N GLU A 68 7.01 2.96 -3.91
CA GLU A 68 6.78 3.67 -5.17
C GLU A 68 6.69 2.70 -6.34
N ARG A 69 5.90 3.07 -7.35
CA ARG A 69 5.89 2.44 -8.66
C ARG A 69 5.66 3.48 -9.73
N HIS A 70 6.11 3.20 -10.95
CA HIS A 70 6.06 4.13 -12.06
C HIS A 70 5.19 3.61 -13.18
N HIS A 71 4.44 4.51 -13.81
CA HIS A 71 3.73 4.23 -15.04
C HIS A 71 4.57 4.66 -16.25
N SER A 72 4.72 3.76 -17.22
CA SER A 72 5.42 4.08 -18.48
C SER A 72 4.47 4.64 -19.54
N GLY A 73 4.65 5.91 -19.91
CA GLY A 73 3.91 6.59 -20.98
C GLY A 73 3.00 7.72 -20.50
N LYS A 74 2.36 8.44 -21.44
CA LYS A 74 1.58 9.65 -21.16
C LYS A 74 0.20 9.38 -20.55
N VAL A 75 -0.43 8.26 -20.91
CA VAL A 75 -1.79 7.90 -20.50
C VAL A 75 -1.72 6.74 -19.53
N PHE A 76 -2.29 6.91 -18.34
CA PHE A 76 -2.31 5.88 -17.30
C PHE A 76 -2.95 4.58 -17.81
N LYS A 77 -2.20 3.49 -17.70
CA LYS A 77 -2.68 2.13 -17.93
C LYS A 77 -2.13 1.22 -16.84
N GLU A 78 -3.01 0.55 -16.10
CA GLU A 78 -2.62 -0.26 -14.95
C GLU A 78 -1.59 -1.34 -15.28
N TYR A 79 -1.74 -2.02 -16.42
CA TYR A 79 -0.81 -3.05 -16.88
C TYR A 79 0.59 -2.52 -17.29
N LYS A 80 0.79 -1.20 -17.33
CA LYS A 80 2.09 -0.55 -17.61
C LYS A 80 2.78 -0.03 -16.35
N LEU A 81 2.25 -0.35 -15.18
CA LEU A 81 2.87 -0.03 -13.91
C LEU A 81 4.05 -0.97 -13.67
N SER A 82 5.16 -0.40 -13.21
CA SER A 82 6.26 -1.21 -12.67
C SER A 82 5.81 -1.93 -11.41
N GLU A 83 6.64 -2.88 -10.98
CA GLU A 83 6.56 -3.44 -9.65
C GLU A 83 6.69 -2.34 -8.59
N TRP A 84 6.05 -2.58 -7.45
CA TRP A 84 6.24 -1.78 -6.24
C TRP A 84 7.66 -1.95 -5.71
N ARG A 85 8.26 -0.85 -5.27
CA ARG A 85 9.60 -0.83 -4.70
C ARG A 85 9.59 -0.01 -3.42
N ALA A 86 10.16 -0.58 -2.35
CA ALA A 86 10.37 0.15 -1.11
C ALA A 86 11.27 1.38 -1.33
N CYS A 87 10.83 2.54 -0.87
CA CYS A 87 11.62 3.77 -0.86
C CYS A 87 12.70 3.68 0.22
N SER A 88 13.95 3.46 -0.18
CA SER A 88 15.06 3.12 0.72
C SER A 88 15.68 4.31 1.50
N LYS A 89 14.90 5.33 1.89
CA LYS A 89 15.40 6.39 2.78
C LYS A 89 14.45 6.69 3.94
N PRO A 90 14.90 6.51 5.20
CA PRO A 90 14.15 7.00 6.35
C PRO A 90 14.23 8.53 6.37
N GLY A 91 13.15 9.19 5.93
CA GLY A 91 12.91 10.57 6.33
C GLY A 91 12.70 10.58 7.84
N ARG A 92 13.54 11.29 8.58
CA ARG A 92 13.41 11.46 10.03
C ARG A 92 11.98 11.90 10.35
N LEU A 93 11.30 11.19 11.26
CA LEU A 93 10.11 11.71 11.92
C LEU A 93 10.50 13.04 12.57
N ALA A 94 9.91 14.15 12.12
CA ALA A 94 9.93 15.38 12.90
C ALA A 94 9.07 15.13 14.15
N PRO A 95 9.58 15.43 15.36
CA PRO A 95 8.75 15.36 16.56
C PRO A 95 7.66 16.44 16.50
N ALA A 96 6.52 16.11 17.10
CA ALA A 96 5.41 17.02 17.36
C ALA A 96 5.81 18.14 18.33
#